data_AF-A0A2A2L7C1-F1
#
_entry.id   AF-A0A2A2L7C1-F1
#
_cell.length_a   1.000
_cell.length_b   1.000
_cell.length_c   1.000
_cell.angle_alpha   90.00
_cell.angle_beta   90.00
_cell.angle_gamma   90.00
#
_symmetry.space_group_name_H-M   'P 1'
#
loop_
_entity.id
_entity.type
_entity.pdbx_description
1 polymer ?
#
loop_
_entity_poly.entity_id
_entity_poly.type
_entity_poly.pdbx_seq_one_letter_code
_entity_poly.pdbx_strand_id
1 'polypeptide(L)'
;MAVPIVMSRQIYSRIGVPNDTFIAIDDFENLDDFVFRIKQIASDKESYLEYHRWRETYRIVIGMDESTGFCELCRRLQLPRGPPKTYHNTYKWYSDGKCDSSFINKYKSDDRMA
;
A
#
# COMPACT_ATOMS: atom_id res chain seq x y z
N MET A 1 -7.06 16.05 0.54
CA MET A 1 -6.69 14.64 0.78
C MET A 1 -6.51 13.97 -0.57
N ALA A 2 -5.54 13.07 -0.69
CA ALA A 2 -5.17 12.40 -1.94
C ALA A 2 -5.80 11.00 -2.03
N VAL A 3 -6.02 10.50 -3.26
CA VAL A 3 -6.37 9.11 -3.53
C VAL A 3 -5.08 8.30 -3.76
N PRO A 4 -4.81 7.24 -2.99
CA PRO A 4 -3.64 6.38 -3.19
C PRO A 4 -3.66 5.67 -4.54
N ILE A 5 -2.50 5.65 -5.20
CA ILE A 5 -2.22 4.78 -6.35
C ILE A 5 -1.33 3.64 -5.87
N VAL A 6 -1.74 2.41 -6.14
CA VAL A 6 -1.06 1.20 -5.65
C VAL A 6 -0.69 0.27 -6.80
N MET A 7 0.32 -0.57 -6.61
CA MET A 7 0.73 -1.51 -7.65
C MET A 7 -0.32 -2.60 -7.88
N SER A 8 -0.73 -3.29 -6.81
CA SER A 8 -1.69 -4.40 -6.90
C SER A 8 -2.88 -4.27 -5.96
N ARG A 9 -4.08 -4.49 -6.50
CA ARG A 9 -5.32 -4.51 -5.73
C ARG A 9 -5.31 -5.59 -4.65
N GLN A 10 -4.78 -6.77 -4.96
CA GLN A 10 -4.81 -7.91 -4.04
C GLN A 10 -4.07 -7.62 -2.72
N ILE A 11 -3.03 -6.78 -2.73
CA ILE A 11 -2.26 -6.42 -1.52
C ILE A 11 -3.19 -5.81 -0.46
N TYR A 12 -4.10 -4.91 -0.88
CA TYR A 12 -4.98 -4.17 0.01
C TYR A 12 -6.31 -4.88 0.24
N SER A 13 -6.88 -5.53 -0.78
CA SER A 13 -8.11 -6.29 -0.60
C SER A 13 -7.94 -7.46 0.37
N ARG A 14 -6.76 -8.12 0.41
CA ARG A 14 -6.48 -9.24 1.33
C ARG A 14 -6.48 -8.83 2.80
N ILE A 15 -6.20 -7.58 3.11
CA ILE A 15 -6.22 -7.05 4.49
C ILE A 15 -7.52 -6.30 4.80
N GLY A 16 -8.53 -6.40 3.94
CA GLY A 16 -9.87 -5.85 4.17
C GLY A 16 -10.02 -4.36 3.90
N VAL A 17 -9.10 -3.73 3.14
CA VAL A 17 -9.29 -2.34 2.71
C VAL A 17 -10.39 -2.28 1.64
N PRO A 18 -11.38 -1.36 1.76
CA PRO A 18 -12.43 -1.21 0.76
C PRO A 18 -11.87 -0.81 -0.62
N ASN A 19 -12.48 -1.35 -1.67
CA ASN A 19 -11.96 -1.26 -3.04
C ASN A 19 -12.04 0.15 -3.65
N ASP A 20 -12.93 0.98 -3.12
CA ASP A 20 -13.18 2.38 -3.45
C ASP A 20 -12.25 3.35 -2.71
N THR A 21 -11.23 2.88 -2.01
CA THR A 21 -10.30 3.77 -1.27
C THR A 21 -8.99 4.06 -2.00
N PHE A 22 -8.70 3.32 -3.07
CA PHE A 22 -7.45 3.41 -3.84
C PHE A 22 -7.66 3.01 -5.30
N ILE A 23 -6.71 3.36 -6.15
CA ILE A 23 -6.65 2.95 -7.56
C ILE A 23 -5.46 2.02 -7.74
N ALA A 24 -5.70 0.80 -8.22
CA ALA A 24 -4.63 -0.16 -8.47
C ALA A 24 -4.22 -0.15 -9.94
N ILE A 25 -2.91 -0.16 -10.21
CA ILE A 25 -2.39 -0.18 -11.57
C ILE A 25 -2.70 -1.53 -12.24
N ASP A 26 -2.68 -2.63 -11.48
CA ASP A 26 -2.97 -3.97 -12.01
C ASP A 26 -4.42 -4.20 -12.47
N ASP A 27 -5.33 -3.27 -12.16
CA ASP A 27 -6.71 -3.26 -12.69
C ASP A 27 -6.75 -2.94 -14.20
N PHE A 28 -5.68 -2.36 -14.75
CA PHE A 28 -5.61 -1.92 -16.14
C PHE A 28 -4.76 -2.88 -16.98
N GLU A 29 -5.15 -3.05 -18.24
CA GLU A 29 -4.42 -3.89 -19.19
C GLU A 29 -3.03 -3.30 -19.49
N ASN A 30 -2.97 -1.99 -19.73
CA ASN A 30 -1.76 -1.23 -20.04
C ASN A 30 -1.72 0.12 -19.28
N LEU A 31 -0.57 0.81 -19.34
CA LEU A 31 -0.37 2.08 -18.64
C LEU A 31 -1.12 3.26 -19.29
N ASP A 32 -1.40 3.21 -20.59
CA ASP A 32 -2.13 4.29 -21.28
C ASP A 32 -3.58 4.35 -20.79
N ASP A 33 -4.25 3.21 -20.66
CA ASP A 33 -5.60 3.11 -20.09
C ASP A 33 -5.65 3.59 -18.64
N PHE A 34 -4.63 3.22 -17.86
CA PHE A 34 -4.46 3.71 -16.49
C PHE A 34 -4.34 5.24 -16.47
N VAL A 35 -3.44 5.83 -17.25
CA VAL A 35 -3.23 7.28 -17.32
C VAL A 35 -4.49 7.99 -17.81
N PHE A 36 -5.17 7.46 -18.81
CA PHE A 36 -6.43 7.98 -19.32
C PHE A 36 -7.49 8.02 -18.20
N ARG A 37 -7.66 6.91 -17.47
CA ARG A 37 -8.62 6.82 -16.37
C ARG A 37 -8.28 7.79 -15.23
N ILE A 38 -7.00 7.91 -14.85
CA ILE A 38 -6.57 8.87 -13.83
C ILE A 38 -6.89 10.30 -14.24
N LYS A 39 -6.66 10.67 -15.51
CA LYS A 39 -7.00 12.01 -16.01
C LYS A 39 -8.51 12.28 -15.94
N GLN A 40 -9.34 11.30 -16.29
CA GLN A 40 -10.78 11.42 -16.15
C GLN A 40 -11.20 11.65 -14.70
N ILE A 41 -10.73 10.81 -13.77
CA ILE A 41 -11.04 10.93 -12.33
C ILE A 41 -10.56 12.28 -11.79
N ALA A 42 -9.36 12.74 -12.18
CA ALA A 42 -8.82 14.02 -11.74
C ALA A 42 -9.61 15.23 -12.28
N SER A 43 -10.24 15.10 -13.45
CA SER A 43 -11.03 16.16 -14.07
C SER A 43 -12.48 16.24 -13.58
N ASP A 44 -13.01 15.15 -13.00
CA ASP A 44 -14.39 15.08 -12.52
C ASP A 44 -14.44 15.02 -10.99
N LYS A 45 -15.01 16.06 -10.38
CA LYS A 45 -15.06 16.19 -8.92
C LYS A 45 -15.84 15.06 -8.26
N GLU A 46 -16.96 14.65 -8.83
CA GLU A 46 -17.82 13.61 -8.24
C GLU A 46 -17.12 12.25 -8.30
N SER A 47 -16.51 11.89 -9.43
CA SER A 47 -15.67 10.70 -9.56
C SER A 47 -14.47 10.72 -8.60
N TYR A 48 -13.89 11.88 -8.32
CA TYR A 48 -12.81 11.98 -7.34
C TYR A 48 -13.32 11.77 -5.91
N LEU A 49 -14.46 12.38 -5.55
CA LEU A 49 -15.07 12.26 -4.23
C LEU A 49 -15.59 10.86 -3.93
N GLU A 50 -15.94 10.09 -4.96
CA GLU A 50 -16.29 8.68 -4.85
C GLU A 50 -15.22 7.89 -4.08
N TYR A 51 -13.94 8.16 -4.36
CA TYR A 51 -12.82 7.49 -3.68
C TYR A 51 -12.62 7.88 -2.20
N HIS A 52 -13.46 8.78 -1.70
CA HIS A 52 -13.45 9.26 -0.32
C HIS A 52 -14.72 8.91 0.45
N ARG A 53 -15.71 8.25 -0.17
CA ARG A 53 -16.98 7.86 0.49
C ARG A 53 -16.79 6.90 1.66
N TRP A 54 -15.76 6.06 1.63
CA TRP A 54 -15.40 5.20 2.76
C TRP A 54 -15.26 5.96 4.09
N ARG A 55 -14.97 7.26 4.09
CA ARG A 55 -14.85 8.07 5.31
C ARG A 55 -16.18 8.33 6.01
N GLU A 56 -17.30 8.06 5.35
CA GLU A 56 -18.65 8.16 5.94
C GLU A 56 -18.94 6.98 6.86
N THR A 57 -18.35 5.81 6.58
CA THR A 57 -18.62 4.55 7.29
C THR A 57 -17.43 4.04 8.09
N TYR A 58 -16.21 4.48 7.76
CA TYR A 58 -14.97 4.09 8.45
C TYR A 58 -14.26 5.29 9.05
N ARG A 59 -13.56 5.04 10.17
CA ARG A 59 -12.65 6.01 10.80
C ARG A 59 -11.23 5.48 10.78
N ILE A 60 -10.26 6.37 10.57
CA ILE A 60 -8.85 6.03 10.74
C ILE A 60 -8.58 5.94 12.24
N VAL A 61 -8.22 4.74 12.70
CA VAL A 61 -7.70 4.55 14.06
C VAL A 61 -6.17 4.64 13.97
N ILE A 62 -5.62 5.82 14.27
CA ILE A 62 -4.17 6.00 14.33
C ILE A 62 -3.69 5.32 15.61
N GLY A 63 -2.92 4.24 15.46
CA GLY A 63 -2.34 3.45 16.55
C GLY A 63 -1.25 4.20 17.31
N MET A 64 -1.65 5.25 18.02
CA MET A 64 -0.91 5.85 19.12
C MET A 64 -1.77 5.82 20.37
N ASP A 65 -2.42 4.68 20.64
CA ASP A 65 -3.01 4.41 21.94
C ASP A 65 -1.97 3.77 22.86
N GLU A 66 -2.27 3.57 24.14
CA GLU A 66 -1.33 2.98 25.11
C GLU A 66 -0.81 1.58 24.68
N SER A 67 -1.51 0.90 23.76
CA SER A 67 -1.15 -0.41 23.25
C SER A 67 -0.22 -0.38 22.02
N THR A 68 0.05 0.80 21.47
CA THR A 68 0.81 1.00 20.23
C THR A 68 1.79 2.18 20.34
N GLY A 69 2.96 2.12 19.69
CA GLY A 69 3.94 3.22 19.69
C GLY A 69 4.86 3.28 20.92
N PHE A 70 5.21 4.50 21.39
CA PHE A 70 6.26 4.71 22.40
C PHE A 70 5.91 4.18 23.78
N CYS A 71 4.64 4.22 24.20
CA CYS A 71 4.22 3.66 25.50
C CYS A 71 4.45 2.14 25.54
N GLU A 72 4.08 1.42 24.49
CA GLU A 72 4.33 -0.02 24.36
C GLU A 72 5.83 -0.33 24.27
N LEU A 73 6.61 0.51 23.59
CA LEU A 73 8.08 0.40 23.58
C LEU A 73 8.64 0.54 25.01
N CYS A 74 8.26 1.59 25.74
CA CYS A 74 8.68 1.82 27.12
C CYS A 74 8.34 0.62 28.01
N ARG A 75 7.11 0.09 27.89
CA ARG A 75 6.67 -1.09 28.64
C ARG A 75 7.54 -2.31 28.32
N ARG A 76 7.84 -2.58 27.05
CA ARG A 76 8.72 -3.69 26.64
C ARG A 76 10.15 -3.53 27.14
N LEU A 77 10.66 -2.30 27.19
CA LEU A 77 11.99 -2.01 27.71
C LEU A 77 12.09 -2.23 29.23
N GLN A 78 10.98 -2.13 29.95
CA GLN A 78 10.90 -2.42 31.39
C GLN A 78 10.80 -3.92 31.70
N LEU A 79 10.39 -4.75 30.75
CA LEU A 79 10.33 -6.21 30.93
C LEU A 79 11.73 -6.83 30.88
N PRO A 80 11.96 -7.97 31.57
CA PRO A 80 13.22 -8.70 31.49
C PRO A 80 13.57 -8.99 30.03
N ARG A 81 14.81 -8.68 29.63
CA ARG A 81 15.26 -8.91 28.26
C ARG A 81 15.34 -10.42 28.00
N GLY A 82 14.66 -10.87 26.95
CA GLY A 82 14.91 -12.18 26.36
C GLY A 82 16.31 -12.23 25.69
N PRO A 83 16.72 -13.41 25.20
CA PRO A 83 17.97 -13.52 24.45
C PRO A 83 17.97 -12.58 23.24
N PRO A 84 19.13 -11.99 22.88
CA PRO A 84 19.24 -11.11 21.74
C PRO A 84 18.82 -11.83 20.45
N LYS A 85 17.97 -11.18 19.65
CA LYS A 85 17.57 -11.67 18.34
C LYS A 85 18.52 -11.12 17.30
N THR A 86 19.32 -11.99 16.70
CA THR A 86 20.30 -11.63 15.67
C THR A 86 19.93 -12.27 14.34
N TYR A 87 20.11 -11.52 13.26
CA TYR A 87 19.95 -12.02 11.90
C TYR A 87 21.32 -11.96 11.22
N HIS A 88 21.88 -13.12 10.88
CA HIS A 88 23.20 -13.19 10.23
C HIS A 88 23.20 -12.62 8.81
N ASN A 89 22.04 -12.61 8.15
CA ASN A 89 21.88 -12.06 6.82
C ASN A 89 20.54 -11.33 6.74
N THR A 90 20.60 -10.00 6.77
CA THR A 90 19.43 -9.12 6.70
C THR A 90 18.74 -9.17 5.34
N TYR A 91 19.51 -9.33 4.25
CA TYR A 91 18.96 -9.49 2.91
C TYR A 91 18.10 -10.76 2.81
N LYS A 92 18.60 -11.89 3.35
CA LYS A 92 17.86 -13.15 3.37
C LYS A 92 16.59 -13.07 4.23
N TRP A 93 16.67 -12.34 5.35
CA TRP A 93 15.51 -12.17 6.21
C TRP A 93 14.43 -11.26 5.59
N TYR A 94 14.82 -10.21 4.88
CA TYR A 94 13.90 -9.16 4.42
C TYR A 94 13.48 -9.27 2.94
N SER A 95 14.40 -9.63 2.04
CA SER A 95 14.24 -9.42 0.60
C SER A 95 14.28 -10.70 -0.23
N ASP A 96 15.04 -11.71 0.18
CA ASP A 96 15.23 -12.94 -0.59
C ASP A 96 13.91 -13.68 -0.84
N GLY A 97 13.52 -13.79 -2.12
CA GLY A 97 12.25 -14.40 -2.55
C GLY A 97 10.98 -13.65 -2.13
N LYS A 98 11.08 -12.41 -1.62
CA LYS A 98 9.93 -11.61 -1.17
C LYS A 98 9.42 -10.61 -2.21
N CYS A 99 10.26 -10.25 -3.18
CA CYS A 99 9.88 -9.33 -4.25
C CYS A 99 9.15 -10.06 -5.37
N ASP A 100 7.98 -9.54 -5.76
CA ASP A 100 7.27 -9.99 -6.96
C ASP A 100 7.66 -9.09 -8.15
N SER A 101 8.47 -9.62 -9.05
CA SER A 101 8.89 -8.92 -10.28
C SER A 101 7.89 -9.07 -11.44
N SER A 102 6.87 -9.92 -11.30
CA SER A 102 5.89 -10.17 -12.37
C SER A 102 5.13 -8.90 -12.76
N PHE A 103 4.83 -8.04 -11.79
CA PHE A 103 4.19 -6.75 -11.99
C PHE A 103 5.01 -5.86 -12.94
N ILE A 104 6.29 -5.67 -12.65
CA ILE A 104 7.16 -4.84 -13.49
C ILE A 104 7.30 -5.44 -14.89
N ASN A 105 7.39 -6.76 -15.00
CA ASN A 105 7.48 -7.43 -16.29
C ASN A 105 6.21 -7.25 -17.15
N LYS A 106 5.03 -7.11 -16.54
CA LYS A 106 3.77 -6.84 -17.26
C LYS A 106 3.77 -5.45 -17.91
N TYR A 107 4.29 -4.44 -17.22
CA TYR A 107 4.21 -3.03 -17.64
C TYR A 107 5.51 -2.47 -18.22
N LYS A 108 6.58 -3.27 -18.28
CA LYS A 108 7.78 -2.95 -19.05
C LYS A 108 7.42 -2.94 -20.54
N SER A 109 7.15 -1.75 -21.07
CA SER A 109 7.28 -1.50 -22.49
C SER A 109 8.76 -1.70 -22.88
N ASP A 110 9.00 -2.48 -23.94
CA ASP A 110 10.28 -2.56 -24.66
C ASP A 110 10.70 -1.12 -25.02
N ASP A 111 11.97 -0.75 -24.79
CA ASP A 111 12.56 0.59 -24.94
C ASP A 111 12.34 1.22 -26.33
N ARG A 112 11.12 1.63 -26.66
CA ARG A 112 10.74 2.27 -27.93
C ARG A 112 9.69 3.35 -27.74
N MET A 113 9.97 4.29 -26.84
CA MET A 113 9.43 5.65 -26.93
C MET A 113 10.53 6.63 -26.50
N ALA A 114 11.59 6.70 -27.31
CA ALA A 114 12.44 7.88 -27.48
C ALA A 114 12.11 8.48 -28.85
#